data_AF-A0A2M7M988-F1
#
_entry.id   AF-A0A2M7M988-F1
#
_cell.length_a   1.000
_cell.length_b   1.000
_cell.length_c   1.000
_cell.angle_alpha   90.00
_cell.angle_beta   90.00
_cell.angle_gamma   90.00
#
_symmetry.space_group_name_H-M   'P 1'
#
loop_
_entity.id
_entity.type
_entity.pdbx_description
1 polymer ?
#
loop_
_entity_poly.entity_id
_entity_poly.type
_entity_poly.pdbx_seq_one_letter_code
_entity_poly.pdbx_strand_id
1 'polypeptide(L)'
;MANEIGSTLLNSLTNSTFDVGNMAKVLAEAEVSSQRSIVEKGSTKASTELGALKYLELNLNAFNSYVADLASPDIFLEKQATSTDETAVTVTASTNAVVGSFSVVSEQLAQSHTQVANQTFASKFDSLTNGTFNINVGGQAHNITVDASNNTLEGLQKTINNGDYGITASIINNGGSYQMMFSSKSSGASGEFSVSGIPEFDTLGLTTTVEAQDAIMKMNGVSISSSSNTFEGVVEGVSIHLNSAKPGQSNTLNVSQDATKVTDTIKSFVDVYNQLETILDEVSAYDSSKLTEEQLQSDEYLYYGDLAGNSILRQIKTELKTTLSGAIDEISGNVNSLAIIGIGFELDGQMKLDETVLNSVAENNISAFAPLFATGGSSTD
;
A
#
# COMPACT_ATOMS: atom_id res chain seq x y z
N MET A 1 38.33 -35.74 -23.79
CA MET A 1 38.14 -37.21 -23.63
C MET A 1 39.07 -38.06 -24.49
N ALA A 2 39.00 -38.07 -25.83
CA ALA A 2 39.88 -38.94 -26.65
C ALA A 2 41.40 -38.68 -26.46
N ASN A 3 41.79 -37.42 -26.24
CA ASN A 3 43.19 -37.02 -26.05
C ASN A 3 43.75 -37.35 -24.64
N GLU A 4 42.87 -37.44 -23.62
CA GLU A 4 43.25 -37.86 -22.25
C GLU A 4 43.37 -39.38 -22.17
N ILE A 5 42.43 -40.12 -22.77
CA ILE A 5 42.46 -41.60 -22.82
C ILE A 5 43.75 -42.09 -23.50
N GLY A 6 44.11 -41.48 -24.64
CA GLY A 6 45.32 -41.84 -25.39
C GLY A 6 46.63 -41.54 -24.65
N SER A 7 46.71 -40.41 -23.94
CA SER A 7 47.90 -40.05 -23.15
C SER A 7 48.05 -40.89 -21.89
N THR A 8 46.94 -41.30 -21.26
CA THR A 8 46.94 -42.17 -20.07
C THR A 8 47.35 -43.61 -20.43
N LEU A 9 46.87 -44.14 -21.56
CA LEU A 9 47.34 -45.41 -22.13
C LEU A 9 48.84 -45.36 -22.45
N LEU A 10 49.32 -44.29 -23.08
CA LEU A 10 50.73 -44.12 -23.40
C LEU A 10 51.61 -44.02 -22.15
N ASN A 11 51.16 -43.33 -21.10
CA ASN A 11 51.86 -43.21 -19.83
C ASN A 11 51.91 -44.53 -19.04
N SER A 12 50.89 -45.39 -19.18
CA SER A 12 50.89 -46.74 -18.57
C SER A 12 51.86 -47.71 -19.25
N LEU A 13 52.24 -47.43 -20.50
CA LEU A 13 53.19 -48.24 -21.29
C LEU A 13 54.66 -47.83 -21.07
N THR A 14 54.92 -46.62 -20.60
CA THR A 14 56.28 -46.05 -20.50
C THR A 14 56.87 -46.08 -19.09
N ASN A 15 56.07 -46.26 -18.03
CA ASN A 15 56.56 -46.50 -16.67
C ASN A 15 56.82 -48.00 -16.41
N SER A 16 57.88 -48.31 -15.67
CA SER A 16 58.50 -49.64 -15.51
C SER A 16 57.65 -50.73 -14.82
N THR A 17 56.38 -50.48 -14.56
CA THR A 17 55.40 -51.45 -14.05
C THR A 17 54.14 -51.38 -14.91
N PHE A 18 53.92 -52.42 -15.72
CA PHE A 18 52.71 -52.59 -16.54
C PHE A 18 51.47 -52.64 -15.64
N ASP A 19 50.70 -51.54 -15.61
CA ASP A 19 49.51 -51.41 -14.77
C ASP A 19 48.27 -51.93 -15.50
N VAL A 20 48.11 -53.26 -15.46
CA VAL A 20 46.98 -53.99 -16.06
C VAL A 20 45.64 -53.46 -15.55
N GLY A 21 45.58 -53.05 -14.28
CA GLY A 21 44.36 -52.54 -13.64
C GLY A 21 43.91 -51.22 -14.25
N ASN A 22 44.83 -50.26 -14.38
CA ASN A 22 44.53 -48.97 -15.01
C ASN A 22 44.19 -49.11 -16.51
N MET A 23 44.89 -49.97 -17.24
CA MET A 23 44.63 -50.18 -18.67
C MET A 23 43.28 -50.87 -18.92
N ALA A 24 42.93 -51.88 -18.11
CA ALA A 24 41.61 -52.50 -18.14
C ALA A 24 40.50 -51.50 -17.80
N LYS A 25 40.72 -50.63 -16.80
CA LYS A 25 39.78 -49.55 -16.45
C LYS A 25 39.57 -48.57 -17.62
N VAL A 26 40.64 -48.08 -18.24
CA VAL A 26 40.56 -47.12 -19.36
C VAL A 26 39.86 -47.74 -20.58
N LEU A 27 40.14 -49.00 -20.90
CA LEU A 27 39.46 -49.71 -21.99
C LEU A 27 37.97 -49.93 -21.69
N ALA A 28 37.62 -50.31 -20.46
CA ALA A 28 36.23 -50.44 -20.02
C ALA A 28 35.49 -49.09 -20.04
N GLU A 29 36.13 -47.99 -19.63
CA GLU A 29 35.58 -46.63 -19.72
C GLU A 29 35.37 -46.18 -21.16
N ALA A 30 36.32 -46.47 -22.06
CA ALA A 30 36.22 -46.18 -23.48
C ALA A 30 35.08 -46.96 -24.14
N GLU A 31 34.92 -48.25 -23.81
CA GLU A 31 33.86 -49.14 -24.33
C GLU A 31 32.45 -48.60 -24.03
N VAL A 32 32.23 -48.05 -22.83
CA VAL A 32 30.93 -47.49 -22.44
C VAL A 32 30.77 -45.98 -22.71
N SER A 33 31.83 -45.29 -23.14
CA SER A 33 31.89 -43.82 -23.23
C SER A 33 30.79 -43.20 -24.10
N SER A 34 30.47 -43.82 -25.25
CA SER A 34 29.45 -43.33 -26.17
C SER A 34 28.03 -43.46 -25.58
N GLN A 35 27.70 -44.63 -25.04
CA GLN A 35 26.41 -44.87 -24.39
C GLN A 35 26.23 -43.97 -23.16
N ARG A 36 27.29 -43.85 -22.35
CA ARG A 36 27.34 -42.93 -21.23
C ARG A 36 27.08 -41.49 -21.69
N SER A 37 27.75 -41.02 -22.75
CA SER A 37 27.57 -39.66 -23.28
C SER A 37 26.14 -39.40 -23.75
N ILE A 38 25.46 -40.38 -24.35
CA ILE A 38 24.05 -40.25 -24.75
C ILE A 38 23.16 -40.09 -23.51
N VAL A 39 23.35 -40.93 -22.50
CA VAL A 39 22.59 -40.87 -21.24
C VAL A 39 22.86 -39.56 -20.50
N GLU A 40 24.13 -39.14 -20.40
CA GLU A 40 24.52 -37.87 -19.78
C GLU A 40 23.88 -36.68 -20.50
N LYS A 41 23.92 -36.63 -21.84
CA LYS A 41 23.24 -35.57 -22.62
C LYS A 41 21.73 -35.57 -22.39
N GLY A 42 21.10 -36.74 -22.37
CA GLY A 42 19.67 -36.88 -22.07
C GLY A 42 19.32 -36.41 -20.66
N SER A 43 20.15 -36.78 -19.67
CA SER A 43 20.00 -36.37 -18.28
C SER A 43 20.19 -34.86 -18.10
N THR A 44 21.21 -34.27 -18.73
CA THR A 44 21.42 -32.81 -18.71
C THR A 44 20.23 -32.09 -19.32
N LYS A 45 19.79 -32.51 -20.52
CA LYS A 45 18.63 -31.92 -21.19
C LYS A 45 17.35 -32.00 -20.34
N ALA A 46 17.04 -33.16 -19.77
CA ALA A 46 15.87 -33.31 -18.91
C ALA A 46 15.97 -32.44 -17.64
N SER A 47 17.17 -32.29 -17.07
CA SER A 47 17.40 -31.46 -15.90
C SER A 47 17.24 -29.96 -16.20
N THR A 48 17.73 -29.48 -17.35
CA THR A 48 17.57 -28.07 -17.76
C THR A 48 16.13 -27.76 -18.13
N GLU A 49 15.47 -28.62 -18.92
CA GLU A 49 14.04 -28.50 -19.23
C GLU A 49 13.17 -28.47 -17.96
N LEU A 50 13.46 -29.32 -16.96
CA LEU A 50 12.74 -29.30 -15.68
C LEU A 50 12.98 -28.00 -14.90
N GLY A 51 14.20 -27.46 -14.92
CA GLY A 51 14.53 -26.18 -14.30
C GLY A 51 13.74 -25.03 -14.94
N ALA A 52 13.76 -24.96 -16.27
CA ALA A 52 13.05 -23.94 -17.03
C ALA A 52 11.52 -24.05 -16.86
N LEU A 53 10.95 -25.26 -16.78
CA LEU A 53 9.52 -25.46 -16.50
C LEU A 53 9.14 -24.99 -15.09
N LYS A 54 9.97 -25.23 -14.08
CA LYS A 54 9.74 -24.71 -12.71
C LYS A 54 9.84 -23.19 -12.65
N TYR A 55 10.80 -22.62 -13.37
CA TYR A 55 10.92 -21.17 -13.50
C TYR A 55 9.69 -20.56 -14.18
N LEU A 56 9.18 -21.20 -15.23
CA LEU A 56 7.95 -20.79 -15.89
C LEU A 56 6.73 -20.92 -14.97
N GLU A 57 6.60 -22.02 -14.24
CA GLU A 57 5.52 -22.24 -13.26
C GLU A 57 5.51 -21.11 -12.21
N LEU A 58 6.68 -20.74 -11.67
CA LEU A 58 6.80 -19.63 -10.72
C LEU A 58 6.27 -18.31 -11.31
N ASN A 59 6.69 -17.97 -12.53
CA ASN A 59 6.29 -16.71 -13.18
C ASN A 59 4.81 -16.70 -13.59
N LEU A 60 4.28 -17.83 -14.05
CA LEU A 60 2.85 -17.96 -14.35
C LEU A 60 2.00 -17.86 -13.08
N ASN A 61 2.45 -18.42 -11.95
CA ASN A 61 1.77 -18.29 -10.67
C ASN A 61 1.79 -16.84 -10.17
N ALA A 62 2.90 -16.12 -10.36
CA ALA A 62 3.00 -14.70 -10.02
C ALA A 62 2.05 -13.87 -10.89
N PHE A 63 2.04 -14.10 -12.21
CA PHE A 63 1.10 -13.46 -13.14
C PHE A 63 -0.36 -13.76 -12.76
N ASN A 64 -0.69 -15.01 -12.46
CA ASN A 64 -2.03 -15.41 -12.05
C ASN A 64 -2.46 -14.73 -10.74
N SER A 65 -1.54 -14.58 -9.79
CA SER A 65 -1.82 -13.84 -8.54
C SER A 65 -2.09 -12.37 -8.81
N TYR A 66 -1.27 -11.74 -9.66
CA TYR A 66 -1.47 -10.35 -10.08
C TYR A 66 -2.83 -10.13 -10.78
N VAL A 67 -3.20 -11.02 -11.70
CA VAL A 67 -4.49 -10.97 -12.39
C VAL A 67 -5.66 -11.21 -11.43
N ALA A 68 -5.50 -12.09 -10.43
CA ALA A 68 -6.52 -12.31 -9.40
C ALA A 68 -6.74 -11.06 -8.55
N ASP A 69 -5.68 -10.35 -8.17
CA ASP A 69 -5.78 -9.08 -7.44
C ASP A 69 -6.42 -7.99 -8.30
N LEU A 70 -6.02 -7.91 -9.59
CA LEU A 70 -6.61 -7.01 -10.58
C LEU A 70 -8.11 -7.24 -10.80
N ALA A 71 -8.58 -8.45 -10.53
CA ALA A 71 -9.99 -8.81 -10.69
C ALA A 71 -10.90 -8.31 -9.56
N SER A 72 -10.38 -7.50 -8.63
CA SER A 72 -11.17 -6.81 -7.63
C SER A 72 -11.93 -5.62 -8.23
N PRO A 73 -13.28 -5.56 -8.13
CA PRO A 73 -14.06 -4.43 -8.63
C PRO A 73 -13.69 -3.08 -7.98
N ASP A 74 -13.24 -3.10 -6.72
CA ASP A 74 -12.97 -1.90 -5.94
C ASP A 74 -11.89 -1.02 -6.58
N ILE A 75 -10.92 -1.63 -7.26
CA ILE A 75 -9.82 -0.94 -7.97
C ILE A 75 -10.37 0.00 -9.06
N PHE A 76 -11.50 -0.36 -9.66
CA PHE A 76 -12.14 0.40 -10.74
C PHE A 76 -13.27 1.32 -10.25
N LEU A 77 -13.63 1.23 -8.97
CA LEU A 77 -14.66 2.04 -8.32
C LEU A 77 -14.09 3.14 -7.45
N GLU A 78 -12.76 3.18 -7.27
CA GLU A 78 -12.08 4.19 -6.47
C GLU A 78 -12.48 5.62 -6.87
N LYS A 79 -12.66 6.45 -5.84
CA LYS A 79 -12.99 7.85 -5.97
C LYS A 79 -11.80 8.68 -5.53
N GLN A 80 -11.63 9.80 -6.18
CA GLN A 80 -10.73 10.86 -5.76
C GLN A 80 -11.57 12.02 -5.22
N ALA A 81 -11.04 12.69 -4.19
CA ALA A 81 -11.56 13.96 -3.75
C ALA A 81 -10.44 15.01 -3.81
N THR A 82 -10.77 16.20 -4.31
CA THR A 82 -9.85 17.33 -4.42
C THR A 82 -10.44 18.57 -3.79
N SER A 83 -9.58 19.49 -3.37
CA SER A 83 -9.94 20.76 -2.74
C SER A 83 -9.24 21.89 -3.48
N THR A 84 -9.95 22.99 -3.76
CA THR A 84 -9.32 24.17 -4.39
C THR A 84 -8.37 24.93 -3.44
N ASP A 85 -8.45 24.69 -2.13
CA ASP A 85 -7.59 25.25 -1.10
C ASP A 85 -7.41 24.25 0.06
N GLU A 86 -6.42 23.36 -0.09
CA GLU A 86 -6.07 22.37 0.93
C GLU A 86 -5.56 22.99 2.24
N THR A 87 -5.08 24.25 2.22
CA THR A 87 -4.68 24.94 3.45
C THR A 87 -5.86 25.31 4.33
N ALA A 88 -7.06 25.41 3.75
CA ALA A 88 -8.31 25.63 4.47
C ALA A 88 -9.00 24.31 4.81
N VAL A 89 -9.17 23.45 3.81
CA VAL A 89 -9.97 22.22 3.93
C VAL A 89 -9.35 21.12 3.09
N THR A 90 -9.13 19.95 3.68
CA THR A 90 -8.79 18.72 2.96
C THR A 90 -9.99 17.79 2.93
N VAL A 91 -10.01 16.90 1.94
CA VAL A 91 -11.13 15.98 1.73
C VAL A 91 -10.59 14.62 1.28
N THR A 92 -11.20 13.55 1.79
CA THR A 92 -10.97 12.20 1.33
C THR A 92 -12.30 11.55 0.94
N ALA A 93 -12.24 10.65 -0.04
CA ALA A 93 -13.39 9.89 -0.52
C ALA A 93 -13.11 8.39 -0.41
N SER A 94 -14.12 7.65 0.01
CA SER A 94 -14.17 6.20 -0.07
C SER A 94 -14.68 5.75 -1.45
N THR A 95 -14.63 4.46 -1.74
CA THR A 95 -15.19 3.85 -2.96
C THR A 95 -16.68 4.12 -3.14
N ASN A 96 -17.42 4.25 -2.04
CA ASN A 96 -18.87 4.54 -2.04
C ASN A 96 -19.19 6.03 -2.07
N ALA A 97 -18.19 6.92 -2.18
CA ALA A 97 -18.43 8.35 -2.17
C ALA A 97 -19.28 8.79 -3.36
N VAL A 98 -20.24 9.67 -3.07
CA VAL A 98 -21.09 10.28 -4.10
C VAL A 98 -20.26 11.29 -4.91
N VAL A 99 -20.19 11.07 -6.22
CA VAL A 99 -19.55 11.99 -7.17
C VAL A 99 -20.31 13.31 -7.19
N GLY A 100 -19.60 14.43 -7.07
CA GLY A 100 -20.22 15.74 -7.00
C GLY A 100 -19.24 16.86 -6.67
N SER A 101 -19.73 18.08 -6.76
CA SER A 101 -19.00 19.29 -6.38
C SER A 101 -19.72 19.97 -5.21
N PHE A 102 -18.99 20.32 -4.17
CA PHE A 102 -19.51 20.90 -2.93
C PHE A 102 -18.78 22.20 -2.61
N SER A 103 -19.52 23.29 -2.41
CA SER A 103 -18.97 24.52 -1.86
C SER A 103 -18.89 24.40 -0.36
N VAL A 104 -17.70 24.60 0.20
CA VAL A 104 -17.40 24.50 1.63
C VAL A 104 -16.75 25.78 2.12
N VAL A 105 -17.26 26.34 3.22
CA VAL A 105 -16.64 27.44 3.96
C VAL A 105 -16.28 26.94 5.35
N SER A 106 -15.00 27.05 5.70
CA SER A 106 -14.52 26.79 7.06
C SER A 106 -14.74 28.05 7.91
N GLU A 107 -15.80 28.06 8.72
CA GLU A 107 -16.17 29.22 9.54
C GLU A 107 -15.43 29.22 10.87
N GLN A 108 -15.29 28.04 11.48
CA GLN A 108 -14.72 27.90 12.81
C GLN A 108 -14.07 26.54 12.98
N LEU A 109 -12.94 26.49 13.68
CA LEU A 109 -12.32 25.24 14.09
C LEU A 109 -12.79 24.82 15.48
N ALA A 110 -12.86 23.51 15.69
CA ALA A 110 -12.99 22.92 17.01
C ALA A 110 -11.73 23.22 17.82
N GLN A 111 -11.91 23.64 19.06
CA GLN A 111 -10.82 23.88 20.01
C GLN A 111 -11.02 23.06 21.28
N SER A 112 -9.91 22.62 21.87
CA SER A 112 -9.90 21.93 23.16
C SER A 112 -9.79 22.95 24.28
N HIS A 113 -10.69 22.87 25.27
CA HIS A 113 -10.67 23.74 26.43
C HIS A 113 -9.30 23.70 27.11
N THR A 114 -8.77 24.85 27.52
CA THR A 114 -7.52 24.95 28.28
C THR A 114 -7.66 25.96 29.39
N GLN A 115 -7.26 25.57 30.60
CA GLN A 115 -7.24 26.41 31.79
C GLN A 115 -5.84 26.41 32.42
N VAL A 116 -5.40 27.57 32.88
CA VAL A 116 -4.13 27.74 33.61
C VAL A 116 -4.44 28.20 35.03
N ALA A 117 -3.87 27.53 36.02
CA ALA A 117 -4.01 27.91 37.42
C ALA A 117 -3.36 29.27 37.68
N ASN A 118 -4.07 30.18 38.35
CA ASN A 118 -3.56 31.53 38.63
C ASN A 118 -2.47 31.53 39.72
N GLN A 119 -2.44 30.49 40.56
CA GLN A 119 -1.38 30.28 41.55
C GLN A 119 -0.05 29.90 40.87
N THR A 120 1.03 30.55 41.30
CA THR A 120 2.41 30.24 40.89
C THR A 120 3.17 29.53 42.01
N PHE A 121 4.16 28.74 41.63
CA PHE A 121 5.00 27.94 42.52
C PHE A 121 6.48 28.21 42.24
N ALA A 122 7.34 28.05 43.24
CA ALA A 122 8.78 28.24 43.08
C ALA A 122 9.46 27.01 42.45
N SER A 123 8.87 25.83 42.63
CA SER A 123 9.36 24.56 42.10
C SER A 123 8.22 23.63 41.68
N LYS A 124 8.46 22.76 40.69
CA LYS A 124 7.55 21.66 40.33
C LYS A 124 7.39 20.59 41.42
N PHE A 125 8.23 20.64 42.44
CA PHE A 125 8.19 19.76 43.62
C PHE A 125 7.53 20.41 44.82
N ASP A 126 7.04 21.65 44.69
CA ASP A 126 6.31 22.31 45.78
C ASP A 126 5.06 21.49 46.12
N SER A 127 4.80 21.35 47.42
CA SER A 127 3.69 20.54 47.91
C SER A 127 2.35 21.21 47.67
N LEU A 128 1.37 20.40 47.26
CA LEU A 128 -0.04 20.74 47.19
C LEU A 128 -0.75 20.29 48.47
N THR A 129 -1.85 20.96 48.79
CA THR A 129 -2.71 20.57 49.91
C THR A 129 -3.34 19.19 49.63
N ASN A 130 -3.25 18.29 50.60
CA ASN A 130 -3.89 16.99 50.52
C ASN A 130 -5.42 17.15 50.50
N GLY A 131 -6.12 16.35 49.70
CA GLY A 131 -7.56 16.49 49.51
C GLY A 131 -8.10 15.64 48.37
N THR A 132 -9.23 16.06 47.82
CA THR A 132 -9.83 15.43 46.63
C THR A 132 -9.90 16.46 45.52
N PHE A 133 -9.11 16.26 44.48
CA PHE A 133 -9.15 17.05 43.26
C PHE A 133 -10.22 16.49 42.33
N ASN A 134 -11.21 17.32 42.02
CA ASN A 134 -12.36 16.97 41.21
C ASN A 134 -12.16 17.53 39.80
N ILE A 135 -12.49 16.74 38.80
CA ILE A 135 -12.47 17.08 37.39
C ILE A 135 -13.86 16.78 36.85
N ASN A 136 -14.50 17.75 36.20
CA ASN A 136 -15.74 17.53 35.47
C ASN A 136 -15.50 17.87 34.01
N VAL A 137 -15.62 16.90 33.09
CA VAL A 137 -15.45 17.09 31.64
C VAL A 137 -16.72 16.64 30.95
N GLY A 138 -17.35 17.51 30.16
CA GLY A 138 -18.55 17.16 29.41
C GLY A 138 -19.71 16.61 30.28
N GLY A 139 -19.77 17.01 31.56
CA GLY A 139 -20.77 16.53 32.52
C GLY A 139 -20.39 15.24 33.27
N GLN A 140 -19.23 14.64 32.99
CA GLN A 140 -18.73 13.46 33.69
C GLN A 140 -17.75 13.85 34.79
N ALA A 141 -18.05 13.43 36.03
CA ALA A 141 -17.24 13.73 37.20
C ALA A 141 -16.20 12.64 37.50
N HIS A 142 -14.96 13.08 37.71
CA HIS A 142 -13.82 12.26 38.12
C HIS A 142 -13.18 12.85 39.38
N ASN A 143 -12.74 11.98 40.28
CA ASN A 143 -12.14 12.39 41.55
C ASN A 143 -10.74 11.77 41.68
N ILE A 144 -9.76 12.58 42.04
CA ILE A 144 -8.38 12.18 42.31
C ILE A 144 -8.07 12.47 43.77
N THR A 145 -7.63 11.46 44.52
CA THR A 145 -7.12 11.68 45.87
C THR A 145 -5.71 12.26 45.79
N VAL A 146 -5.49 13.41 46.45
CA VAL A 146 -4.19 14.07 46.58
C VAL A 146 -3.63 13.79 47.98
N ASP A 147 -2.52 13.06 48.05
CA ASP A 147 -1.87 12.66 49.30
C ASP A 147 -0.34 12.64 49.15
N ALA A 148 0.38 12.17 50.17
CA ALA A 148 1.85 12.18 50.18
C ALA A 148 2.52 11.44 49.00
N SER A 149 1.79 10.59 48.25
CA SER A 149 2.32 9.91 47.07
C SER A 149 2.31 10.78 45.81
N ASN A 150 1.46 11.81 45.74
CA ASN A 150 1.26 12.62 44.54
C ASN A 150 1.02 14.13 44.80
N ASN A 151 1.14 14.60 46.04
CA ASN A 151 0.89 15.99 46.45
C ASN A 151 2.00 16.97 46.06
N THR A 152 2.52 16.88 44.85
CA THR A 152 3.38 17.90 44.23
C THR A 152 2.82 18.25 42.86
N LEU A 153 3.23 19.36 42.25
CA LEU A 153 2.80 19.67 40.88
C LEU A 153 3.13 18.52 39.92
N GLU A 154 4.36 17.98 40.00
CA GLU A 154 4.78 16.86 39.17
C GLU A 154 3.99 15.57 39.48
N GLY A 155 3.72 15.31 40.76
CA GLY A 155 2.94 14.15 41.20
C GLY A 155 1.50 14.18 40.68
N LEU A 156 0.82 15.33 40.81
CA LEU A 156 -0.55 15.51 40.32
C LEU A 156 -0.59 15.47 38.80
N GLN A 157 0.37 16.11 38.11
CA GLN A 157 0.49 16.06 36.66
C GLN A 157 0.58 14.61 36.15
N LYS A 158 1.50 13.82 36.71
CA LYS A 158 1.68 12.41 36.36
C LYS A 158 0.42 11.59 36.66
N THR A 159 -0.22 11.84 37.80
CA THR A 159 -1.47 11.15 38.18
C THR A 159 -2.57 11.40 37.15
N ILE A 160 -2.76 12.64 36.72
CA ILE A 160 -3.76 13.00 35.69
C ILE A 160 -3.42 12.34 34.35
N ASN A 161 -2.17 12.48 33.89
CA ASN A 161 -1.77 11.99 32.57
C ASN A 161 -1.75 10.46 32.44
N ASN A 162 -1.53 9.75 33.55
CA ASN A 162 -1.59 8.29 33.59
C ASN A 162 -3.02 7.75 33.75
N GLY A 163 -3.99 8.61 34.05
CA GLY A 163 -5.40 8.24 34.20
C GLY A 163 -6.24 8.60 32.98
N ASP A 164 -7.48 8.12 33.01
CA ASP A 164 -8.50 8.47 32.03
C ASP A 164 -9.55 9.40 32.65
N TYR A 165 -9.18 10.67 32.77
CA TYR A 165 -9.99 11.72 33.39
C TYR A 165 -10.47 12.78 32.38
N GLY A 166 -10.40 12.50 31.07
CA GLY A 166 -10.82 13.42 30.02
C GLY A 166 -9.93 14.66 29.80
N ILE A 167 -8.92 14.90 30.64
CA ILE A 167 -7.96 16.01 30.51
C ILE A 167 -6.50 15.53 30.55
N THR A 168 -5.60 16.40 30.14
CA THR A 168 -4.15 16.31 30.33
C THR A 168 -3.68 17.46 31.22
N ALA A 169 -2.61 17.23 31.97
CA ALA A 169 -1.96 18.22 32.81
C ALA A 169 -0.53 18.49 32.35
N SER A 170 -0.13 19.75 32.39
CA SER A 170 1.20 20.24 32.06
C SER A 170 1.68 21.25 33.11
N ILE A 171 2.98 21.33 33.30
CA ILE A 171 3.61 22.34 34.16
C ILE A 171 4.30 23.35 33.24
N ILE A 172 3.85 24.59 33.26
CA ILE A 172 4.48 25.69 32.53
C ILE A 172 5.56 26.30 33.42
N ASN A 173 6.77 26.50 32.90
CA ASN A 173 7.83 27.28 33.52
C ASN A 173 7.88 28.67 32.88
N ASN A 174 7.53 29.70 33.63
CA ASN A 174 7.42 31.07 33.13
C ASN A 174 8.72 31.87 33.29
N GLY A 175 9.88 31.20 33.38
CA GLY A 175 11.19 31.84 33.52
C GLY A 175 11.53 32.29 34.94
N GLY A 176 10.84 31.76 35.95
CA GLY A 176 11.06 32.10 37.36
C GLY A 176 10.03 31.54 38.33
N SER A 177 8.91 31.02 37.82
CA SER A 177 7.90 30.29 38.60
C SER A 177 7.22 29.23 37.72
N TYR A 178 6.46 28.34 38.37
CA TYR A 178 5.75 27.23 37.74
C TYR A 178 4.23 27.41 37.91
N GLN A 179 3.46 27.05 36.89
CA GLN A 179 1.99 27.00 36.93
C GLN A 179 1.48 25.68 36.35
N MET A 180 0.34 25.22 36.85
CA MET A 180 -0.37 24.08 36.26
C MET A 180 -1.26 24.55 35.11
N MET A 181 -1.19 23.84 34.00
CA MET A 181 -2.10 23.97 32.87
C MET A 181 -2.85 22.65 32.68
N PHE A 182 -4.15 22.75 32.47
CA PHE A 182 -5.02 21.63 32.17
C PHE A 182 -5.61 21.84 30.77
N SER A 183 -5.59 20.80 29.94
CA SER A 183 -6.16 20.84 28.60
C SER A 183 -7.05 19.63 28.37
N SER A 184 -8.21 19.82 27.77
CA SER A 184 -9.11 18.72 27.41
C SER A 184 -8.47 17.77 26.41
N LYS A 185 -8.71 16.45 26.56
CA LYS A 185 -8.31 15.44 25.57
C LYS A 185 -9.20 15.48 24.32
N SER A 186 -10.37 16.10 24.40
CA SER A 186 -11.33 16.23 23.31
C SER A 186 -11.51 17.70 22.93
N SER A 187 -11.59 17.98 21.63
CA SER A 187 -12.04 19.27 21.13
C SER A 187 -13.56 19.38 21.20
N GLY A 188 -14.08 20.56 20.88
CA GLY A 188 -15.52 20.79 20.84
C GLY A 188 -16.07 21.28 22.16
N ALA A 189 -17.30 21.78 22.13
CA ALA A 189 -18.05 22.22 23.31
C ALA A 189 -18.19 21.10 24.35
N SER A 190 -18.30 19.84 23.92
CA SER A 190 -18.33 18.66 24.81
C SER A 190 -17.03 18.45 25.59
N GLY A 191 -15.92 19.03 25.12
CA GLY A 191 -14.62 18.98 25.79
C GLY A 191 -14.45 20.03 26.88
N GLU A 192 -15.47 20.88 27.14
CA GLU A 192 -15.45 21.83 28.25
C GLU A 192 -15.28 21.08 29.58
N PHE A 193 -14.47 21.66 30.47
CA PHE A 193 -14.17 21.06 31.76
C PHE A 193 -14.07 22.09 32.86
N SER A 194 -14.21 21.64 34.10
CA SER A 194 -13.86 22.40 35.30
C SER A 194 -13.05 21.53 36.25
N VAL A 195 -12.18 22.16 37.03
CA VAL A 195 -11.40 21.50 38.07
C VAL A 195 -11.55 22.24 39.39
N SER A 196 -11.61 21.51 40.51
CA SER A 196 -11.80 22.10 41.83
C SER A 196 -11.45 21.16 42.99
N GLY A 197 -11.50 21.65 44.23
CA GLY A 197 -11.44 20.81 45.43
C GLY A 197 -10.09 20.80 46.15
N ILE A 198 -9.13 21.60 45.69
CA ILE A 198 -7.93 21.93 46.45
C ILE A 198 -7.68 23.45 46.45
N PRO A 199 -7.23 24.06 47.57
CA PRO A 199 -7.15 25.51 47.72
C PRO A 199 -6.27 26.23 46.69
N GLU A 200 -5.22 25.57 46.19
CA GLU A 200 -4.28 26.14 45.22
C GLU A 200 -4.95 26.50 43.89
N PHE A 201 -6.05 25.83 43.54
CA PHE A 201 -6.81 26.08 42.32
C PHE A 201 -8.14 26.79 42.58
N ASP A 202 -8.72 26.62 43.77
CA ASP A 202 -10.01 27.22 44.11
C ASP A 202 -9.87 28.68 44.57
N THR A 203 -8.80 29.02 45.31
CA THR A 203 -8.69 30.33 45.98
C THR A 203 -8.39 31.47 45.01
N LEU A 204 -7.39 31.27 44.15
CA LEU A 204 -7.03 32.23 43.10
C LEU A 204 -7.71 31.92 41.76
N GLY A 205 -8.35 30.75 41.66
CA GLY A 205 -9.03 30.32 40.45
C GLY A 205 -8.09 29.87 39.33
N LEU A 206 -8.71 29.53 38.21
CA LEU A 206 -8.05 29.28 36.93
C LEU A 206 -8.50 30.32 35.92
N THR A 207 -7.62 30.61 34.96
CA THR A 207 -7.94 31.42 33.78
C THR A 207 -8.13 30.49 32.58
N THR A 208 -9.28 30.56 31.91
CA THR A 208 -9.47 29.91 30.60
C THR A 208 -8.65 30.65 29.55
N THR A 209 -7.72 29.95 28.91
CA THR A 209 -6.85 30.50 27.86
C THR A 209 -7.30 30.09 26.46
N VAL A 210 -8.05 29.00 26.34
CA VAL A 210 -8.69 28.52 25.11
C VAL A 210 -10.06 27.99 25.49
N GLU A 211 -11.12 28.54 24.91
CA GLU A 211 -12.50 28.07 25.13
C GLU A 211 -12.76 26.76 24.38
N ALA A 212 -13.58 25.88 24.96
CA ALA A 212 -14.08 24.72 24.23
C ALA A 212 -15.13 25.18 23.22
N GLN A 213 -14.93 24.88 21.95
CA GLN A 213 -15.87 25.23 20.89
C GLN A 213 -15.83 24.19 19.79
N ASP A 214 -16.99 23.97 19.15
CA ASP A 214 -17.16 23.08 18.01
C ASP A 214 -16.59 23.68 16.72
N ALA A 215 -16.21 22.83 15.78
CA ALA A 215 -15.96 23.22 14.41
C ALA A 215 -17.29 23.57 13.73
N ILE A 216 -17.27 24.59 12.88
CA ILE A 216 -18.42 24.99 12.08
C ILE A 216 -17.99 25.10 10.62
N MET A 217 -18.69 24.35 9.78
CA MET A 217 -18.58 24.36 8.34
C MET A 217 -19.89 24.86 7.74
N LYS A 218 -19.85 25.61 6.63
CA LYS A 218 -21.00 25.74 5.74
C LYS A 218 -20.77 24.95 4.47
N MET A 219 -21.65 24.00 4.19
CA MET A 219 -21.64 23.23 2.94
C MET A 219 -22.86 23.59 2.10
N ASN A 220 -22.64 24.11 0.89
CA ASN A 220 -23.69 24.60 -0.01
C ASN A 220 -24.69 25.55 0.71
N GLY A 221 -24.19 26.36 1.64
CA GLY A 221 -24.98 27.30 2.45
C GLY A 221 -25.61 26.72 3.72
N VAL A 222 -25.56 25.40 3.94
CA VAL A 222 -26.07 24.73 5.15
C VAL A 222 -24.98 24.70 6.22
N SER A 223 -25.28 25.21 7.41
CA SER A 223 -24.35 25.20 8.56
C SER A 223 -24.36 23.84 9.25
N ILE A 224 -23.17 23.29 9.49
CA ILE A 224 -22.94 21.98 10.10
C ILE A 224 -21.89 22.15 11.20
N SER A 225 -22.14 21.57 12.36
CA SER A 225 -21.23 21.59 13.52
C SER A 225 -20.67 20.21 13.81
N SER A 226 -19.44 20.16 14.30
CA SER A 226 -18.77 18.93 14.75
C SER A 226 -17.92 19.23 15.99
N SER A 227 -17.84 18.28 16.92
CA SER A 227 -16.94 18.38 18.07
C SER A 227 -15.46 18.26 17.67
N SER A 228 -15.16 17.86 16.43
CA SER A 228 -13.81 17.78 15.89
C SER A 228 -13.67 18.58 14.60
N ASN A 229 -12.43 18.82 14.17
CA ASN A 229 -12.16 19.43 12.86
C ASN A 229 -12.42 18.47 11.69
N THR A 230 -12.76 17.22 11.95
CA THR A 230 -13.18 16.24 10.94
C THR A 230 -14.70 16.10 10.95
N PHE A 231 -15.28 16.16 9.76
CA PHE A 231 -16.69 15.97 9.49
C PHE A 231 -16.84 14.69 8.67
N GLU A 232 -17.40 13.66 9.30
CA GLU A 232 -17.71 12.37 8.68
C GLU A 232 -19.21 12.23 8.50
N GLY A 233 -19.64 11.55 7.43
CA GLY A 233 -21.05 11.23 7.20
C GLY A 233 -21.94 12.43 6.83
N VAL A 234 -21.35 13.61 6.60
CA VAL A 234 -22.07 14.79 6.08
C VAL A 234 -22.50 14.57 4.62
N VAL A 235 -21.61 13.96 3.84
CA VAL A 235 -21.90 13.38 2.54
C VAL A 235 -21.47 11.92 2.62
N GLU A 236 -22.31 11.01 2.11
CA GLU A 236 -22.02 9.58 2.14
C GLU A 236 -20.68 9.28 1.49
N GLY A 237 -19.83 8.54 2.22
CA GLY A 237 -18.51 8.13 1.76
C GLY A 237 -17.45 9.24 1.68
N VAL A 238 -17.72 10.46 2.15
CA VAL A 238 -16.78 11.60 2.15
C VAL A 238 -16.41 11.99 3.58
N SER A 239 -15.12 12.21 3.82
CA SER A 239 -14.60 12.81 5.07
C SER A 239 -13.96 14.15 4.76
N ILE A 240 -14.40 15.20 5.46
CA ILE A 240 -13.96 16.58 5.26
C ILE A 240 -13.21 17.04 6.51
N HIS A 241 -11.99 17.53 6.37
CA HIS A 241 -11.18 18.02 7.48
C HIS A 241 -10.87 19.51 7.34
N LEU A 242 -11.15 20.29 8.39
CA LEU A 242 -10.87 21.73 8.43
C LEU A 242 -9.47 21.98 8.99
N ASN A 243 -8.59 22.54 8.17
CA ASN A 243 -7.20 22.87 8.53
C ASN A 243 -7.07 24.29 9.10
N SER A 244 -7.86 25.23 8.59
CA SER A 244 -7.87 26.62 9.07
C SER A 244 -9.26 27.24 8.93
N ALA A 245 -9.60 28.19 9.81
CA ALA A 245 -10.81 28.98 9.71
C ALA A 245 -10.60 30.12 8.70
N LYS A 246 -11.39 30.16 7.62
CA LYS A 246 -11.41 31.24 6.63
C LYS A 246 -12.86 31.70 6.37
N PRO A 247 -13.51 32.36 7.36
CA PRO A 247 -14.89 32.82 7.23
C PRO A 247 -15.13 33.61 5.93
N GLY A 248 -16.22 33.32 5.25
CA GLY A 248 -16.61 33.98 4.01
C GLY A 248 -15.79 33.61 2.76
N GLN A 249 -14.78 32.75 2.86
CA GLN A 249 -14.04 32.24 1.70
C GLN A 249 -14.57 30.85 1.33
N SER A 250 -15.22 30.75 0.17
CA SER A 250 -15.70 29.47 -0.36
C SER A 250 -14.56 28.71 -1.01
N ASN A 251 -14.42 27.45 -0.59
CA ASN A 251 -13.57 26.44 -1.19
C ASN A 251 -14.44 25.41 -1.91
N THR A 252 -14.04 24.96 -3.09
CA THR A 252 -14.76 23.91 -3.83
C THR A 252 -14.09 22.56 -3.59
N LEU A 253 -14.86 21.61 -3.09
CA LEU A 253 -14.49 20.21 -3.03
C LEU A 253 -15.08 19.47 -4.22
N ASN A 254 -14.27 18.71 -4.95
CA ASN A 254 -14.74 17.87 -6.06
C ASN A 254 -14.47 16.41 -5.76
N VAL A 255 -15.51 15.58 -5.80
CA VAL A 255 -15.42 14.13 -5.73
C VAL A 255 -15.69 13.59 -7.12
N SER A 256 -14.76 12.82 -7.67
CA SER A 256 -14.85 12.20 -8.99
C SER A 256 -14.36 10.76 -8.95
N GLN A 257 -14.54 10.03 -10.04
CA GLN A 257 -13.83 8.76 -10.23
C GLN A 257 -12.33 9.03 -10.37
N ASP A 258 -11.49 8.14 -9.83
CA ASP A 258 -10.03 8.24 -9.94
C ASP A 258 -9.56 7.60 -11.26
N ALA A 259 -9.71 8.36 -12.36
CA ALA A 259 -9.30 7.91 -13.69
C ALA A 259 -7.79 7.59 -13.73
N THR A 260 -6.96 8.37 -13.03
CA THR A 260 -5.51 8.18 -13.02
C THR A 260 -5.14 6.82 -12.46
N LYS A 261 -5.65 6.44 -11.29
CA LYS A 261 -5.37 5.11 -10.71
C LYS A 261 -5.82 3.96 -11.60
N VAL A 262 -6.98 4.09 -12.24
CA VAL A 262 -7.44 3.08 -13.21
C VAL A 262 -6.44 2.98 -14.37
N THR A 263 -6.04 4.10 -14.96
CA THR A 263 -5.07 4.07 -16.07
C THR A 263 -3.70 3.53 -15.66
N ASP A 264 -3.22 3.85 -14.46
CA ASP A 264 -1.94 3.35 -13.94
C ASP A 264 -1.99 1.84 -13.67
N THR A 265 -3.13 1.34 -13.19
CA THR A 265 -3.39 -0.09 -13.01
C THR A 265 -3.36 -0.81 -14.35
N ILE A 266 -4.00 -0.26 -15.39
CA ILE A 266 -4.00 -0.87 -16.73
C ILE A 266 -2.61 -0.87 -17.35
N LYS A 267 -1.83 0.22 -17.19
CA LYS A 267 -0.43 0.29 -17.62
C LYS A 267 0.40 -0.81 -16.96
N SER A 268 0.25 -0.95 -15.64
CA SER A 268 0.94 -2.00 -14.87
C SER A 268 0.58 -3.40 -15.35
N PHE A 269 -0.68 -3.65 -15.72
CA PHE A 269 -1.10 -4.94 -16.28
C PHE A 269 -0.40 -5.24 -17.61
N VAL A 270 -0.33 -4.25 -18.51
CA VAL A 270 0.38 -4.38 -19.79
C VAL A 270 1.86 -4.66 -19.56
N ASP A 271 2.50 -3.96 -18.62
CA ASP A 271 3.91 -4.16 -18.29
C ASP A 271 4.18 -5.56 -17.73
N VAL A 272 3.36 -6.01 -16.78
CA VAL A 272 3.49 -7.34 -16.16
C VAL A 272 3.26 -8.46 -17.19
N TYR A 273 2.28 -8.30 -18.09
CA TYR A 273 2.08 -9.23 -19.19
C TYR A 273 3.29 -9.26 -20.14
N ASN A 274 3.83 -8.10 -20.52
CA ASN A 274 4.98 -8.02 -21.44
C ASN A 274 6.25 -8.61 -20.83
N GLN A 275 6.43 -8.50 -19.51
CA GLN A 275 7.50 -9.19 -18.79
C GLN A 275 7.33 -10.71 -18.87
N LEU A 276 6.11 -11.23 -18.68
CA LEU A 276 5.83 -12.66 -18.86
C LEU A 276 6.10 -13.11 -20.29
N GLU A 277 5.66 -12.37 -21.31
CA GLU A 277 5.93 -12.73 -22.70
C GLU A 277 7.42 -12.71 -23.02
N THR A 278 8.19 -11.76 -22.47
CA THR A 278 9.65 -11.73 -22.59
C THR A 278 10.27 -13.01 -22.03
N ILE A 279 9.86 -13.44 -20.84
CA ILE A 279 10.33 -14.70 -20.24
C ILE A 279 9.97 -15.89 -21.12
N LEU A 280 8.73 -15.94 -21.61
CA LEU A 280 8.26 -17.02 -22.50
C LEU A 280 9.05 -17.05 -23.82
N ASP A 281 9.43 -15.89 -24.36
CA ASP A 281 10.29 -15.76 -25.54
C ASP A 281 11.71 -16.26 -25.27
N GLU A 282 12.33 -15.81 -24.17
CA GLU A 282 13.69 -16.17 -23.78
C GLU A 282 13.85 -17.68 -23.59
N VAL A 283 12.96 -18.32 -22.83
CA VAL A 283 13.03 -19.77 -22.61
C VAL A 283 12.72 -20.56 -23.90
N SER A 284 12.02 -19.96 -24.86
CA SER A 284 11.71 -20.58 -26.17
C SER A 284 12.80 -20.41 -27.23
N ALA A 285 13.80 -19.56 -26.96
CA ALA A 285 14.71 -19.08 -27.98
C ALA A 285 15.59 -20.18 -28.60
N TYR A 286 15.71 -20.19 -29.92
CA TYR A 286 16.58 -21.13 -30.64
C TYR A 286 17.97 -20.56 -30.93
N ASP A 287 18.11 -19.24 -30.87
CA ASP A 287 19.27 -18.53 -31.37
C ASP A 287 19.94 -17.75 -30.23
N SER A 288 21.03 -18.30 -29.71
CA SER A 288 21.85 -17.66 -28.68
C SER A 288 22.84 -16.63 -29.26
N SER A 289 22.90 -16.43 -30.58
CA SER A 289 23.84 -15.47 -31.20
C SER A 289 23.55 -14.02 -30.85
N LYS A 290 22.37 -13.75 -30.28
CA LYS A 290 21.95 -12.44 -29.79
C LYS A 290 22.52 -12.08 -28.42
N LEU A 291 23.09 -13.05 -27.70
CA LEU A 291 23.63 -12.87 -26.36
C LEU A 291 25.16 -13.00 -26.36
N THR A 292 25.81 -12.19 -25.53
CA THR A 292 27.24 -12.36 -25.26
C THR A 292 27.47 -13.57 -24.34
N GLU A 293 28.70 -14.07 -24.32
CA GLU A 293 29.11 -15.17 -23.41
C GLU A 293 28.88 -14.79 -21.93
N GLU A 294 29.01 -13.51 -21.59
CA GLU A 294 28.77 -12.99 -20.24
C GLU A 294 27.28 -12.98 -19.89
N GLN A 295 26.41 -12.62 -20.86
CA GLN A 295 24.96 -12.67 -20.67
C GLN A 295 24.46 -14.10 -20.49
N LEU A 296 24.98 -15.06 -21.27
CA LEU A 296 24.63 -16.48 -21.14
C LEU A 296 25.05 -17.10 -19.79
N GLN A 297 25.93 -16.44 -19.04
CA GLN A 297 26.35 -16.88 -17.71
C GLN A 297 25.70 -16.09 -16.57
N SER A 298 24.86 -15.10 -16.87
CA SER A 298 24.13 -14.37 -15.84
C SER A 298 22.90 -15.16 -15.38
N ASP A 299 22.48 -14.89 -14.13
CA ASP A 299 21.26 -15.49 -13.57
C ASP A 299 20.00 -15.09 -14.36
N GLU A 300 20.05 -13.97 -15.10
CA GLU A 300 18.95 -13.45 -15.93
C GLU A 300 18.66 -14.39 -17.12
N TYR A 301 19.69 -14.91 -17.80
CA TYR A 301 19.54 -15.77 -18.97
C TYR A 301 19.77 -17.26 -18.67
N LEU A 302 19.66 -17.64 -17.39
CA LEU A 302 19.96 -19.00 -16.90
C LEU A 302 19.21 -20.10 -17.65
N TYR A 303 17.99 -19.81 -18.13
CA TYR A 303 17.12 -20.76 -18.82
C TYR A 303 16.90 -20.42 -20.30
N TYR A 304 17.76 -19.59 -20.89
CA TYR A 304 17.60 -19.12 -22.27
C TYR A 304 17.63 -20.28 -23.27
N GLY A 305 16.55 -20.44 -24.02
CA GLY A 305 16.40 -21.48 -25.03
C GLY A 305 16.25 -22.92 -24.52
N ASP A 306 16.19 -23.12 -23.20
CA ASP A 306 16.08 -24.46 -22.61
C ASP A 306 14.76 -25.18 -22.97
N LEU A 307 13.73 -24.43 -23.39
CA LEU A 307 12.44 -24.94 -23.84
C LEU A 307 12.22 -24.74 -25.34
N ALA A 308 13.28 -24.55 -26.13
CA ALA A 308 13.20 -24.40 -27.57
C ALA A 308 12.47 -25.60 -28.22
N GLY A 309 11.31 -25.32 -28.84
CA GLY A 309 10.47 -26.33 -29.49
C GLY A 309 9.55 -27.12 -28.58
N ASN A 310 9.52 -26.80 -27.29
CA ASN A 310 8.61 -27.42 -26.34
C ASN A 310 7.15 -27.12 -26.72
N SER A 311 6.32 -28.16 -26.81
CA SER A 311 4.90 -28.02 -27.18
C SER A 311 4.04 -27.37 -26.10
N ILE A 312 4.39 -27.57 -24.82
CA ILE A 312 3.68 -26.99 -23.67
C ILE A 312 3.83 -25.48 -23.70
N LEU A 313 5.04 -24.98 -23.93
CA LEU A 313 5.30 -23.55 -24.02
C LEU A 313 4.49 -22.88 -25.14
N ARG A 314 4.45 -23.51 -26.33
CA ARG A 314 3.62 -23.05 -27.45
C ARG A 314 2.13 -23.07 -27.11
N GLN A 315 1.67 -24.08 -26.38
CA GLN A 315 0.28 -24.16 -25.91
C GLN A 315 -0.04 -23.02 -24.94
N ILE A 316 0.82 -22.77 -23.95
CA ILE A 316 0.66 -21.67 -22.98
C ILE A 316 0.56 -20.32 -23.69
N LYS A 317 1.50 -20.01 -24.60
CA LYS A 317 1.47 -18.77 -25.40
C LYS A 317 0.17 -18.62 -26.18
N THR A 318 -0.27 -19.71 -26.81
CA THR A 318 -1.52 -19.70 -27.59
C THR A 318 -2.72 -19.44 -26.68
N GLU A 319 -2.79 -20.13 -25.55
CA GLU A 319 -3.91 -20.04 -24.60
C GLU A 319 -4.00 -18.67 -23.93
N LEU A 320 -2.87 -18.09 -23.50
CA LEU A 320 -2.80 -16.72 -22.99
C LEU A 320 -3.28 -15.72 -24.03
N LYS A 321 -2.74 -15.80 -25.25
CA LYS A 321 -3.12 -14.89 -26.34
C LYS A 321 -4.59 -15.03 -26.71
N THR A 322 -5.12 -16.24 -26.85
CA THR A 322 -6.55 -16.44 -27.21
C THR A 322 -7.49 -15.96 -26.10
N THR A 323 -7.12 -16.18 -24.85
CA THR A 323 -7.92 -15.76 -23.69
C THR A 323 -7.98 -14.23 -23.58
N LEU A 324 -6.85 -13.55 -23.77
CA LEU A 324 -6.74 -12.10 -23.58
C LEU A 324 -7.11 -11.27 -24.81
N SER A 325 -7.06 -11.85 -26.02
CA SER A 325 -7.46 -11.17 -27.27
C SER A 325 -8.90 -11.42 -27.67
N GLY A 326 -9.57 -12.40 -27.04
CA GLY A 326 -10.94 -12.76 -27.31
C GLY A 326 -11.95 -11.72 -26.79
N ALA A 327 -13.16 -11.77 -27.35
CA ALA A 327 -14.31 -11.15 -26.71
C ALA A 327 -14.75 -12.01 -25.52
N ILE A 328 -15.19 -11.34 -24.44
CA ILE A 328 -15.76 -11.95 -23.24
C ILE A 328 -17.26 -12.04 -23.46
N ASP A 329 -17.75 -13.23 -23.82
CA ASP A 329 -19.14 -13.46 -24.23
C ASP A 329 -20.14 -13.14 -23.11
N GLU A 330 -19.71 -13.25 -21.84
CA GLU A 330 -20.50 -12.96 -20.66
C GLU A 330 -20.75 -11.46 -20.44
N ILE A 331 -20.00 -10.58 -21.11
CA ILE A 331 -20.19 -9.12 -21.03
C ILE A 331 -21.10 -8.67 -22.16
N SER A 332 -22.32 -8.28 -21.80
CA SER A 332 -23.27 -7.74 -22.78
C SER A 332 -22.87 -6.35 -23.27
N GLY A 333 -22.81 -6.16 -24.59
CA GLY A 333 -22.62 -4.86 -25.24
C GLY A 333 -21.27 -4.72 -25.95
N ASN A 334 -20.90 -3.48 -26.28
CA ASN A 334 -19.67 -3.20 -27.06
C ASN A 334 -18.39 -3.18 -26.20
N VAL A 335 -18.48 -3.39 -24.88
CA VAL A 335 -17.36 -3.30 -23.91
C VAL A 335 -16.83 -4.67 -23.50
N ASN A 336 -16.73 -5.60 -24.45
CA ASN A 336 -16.44 -7.00 -24.16
C ASN A 336 -15.03 -7.44 -24.54
N SER A 337 -14.09 -6.55 -24.82
CA SER A 337 -12.70 -6.92 -25.15
C SER A 337 -11.71 -5.87 -24.68
N LEU A 338 -10.46 -6.28 -24.43
CA LEU A 338 -9.39 -5.36 -24.04
C LEU A 338 -9.07 -4.31 -25.14
N ALA A 339 -9.42 -4.59 -26.39
CA ALA A 339 -9.24 -3.66 -27.50
C ALA A 339 -10.03 -2.35 -27.33
N ILE A 340 -11.18 -2.38 -26.64
CA ILE A 340 -11.99 -1.15 -26.45
C ILE A 340 -11.31 -0.14 -25.52
N ILE A 341 -10.47 -0.61 -24.61
CA ILE A 341 -9.69 0.23 -23.69
C ILE A 341 -8.27 0.52 -24.23
N GLY A 342 -8.02 0.19 -25.51
CA GLY A 342 -6.76 0.50 -26.19
C GLY A 342 -5.67 -0.56 -26.04
N ILE A 343 -5.97 -1.75 -25.51
CA ILE A 343 -4.99 -2.84 -25.43
C ILE A 343 -5.09 -3.73 -26.68
N GLY A 344 -4.02 -3.76 -27.46
CA GLY A 344 -3.85 -4.66 -28.61
C GLY A 344 -2.68 -5.61 -28.43
N PHE A 345 -2.47 -6.49 -29.41
CA PHE A 345 -1.33 -7.40 -29.46
C PHE A 345 -0.53 -7.17 -30.73
N GLU A 346 0.79 -7.16 -30.59
CA GLU A 346 1.73 -7.13 -31.71
C GLU A 346 1.97 -8.56 -32.27
N LEU A 347 2.70 -8.64 -33.38
CA LEU A 347 2.96 -9.91 -34.07
C LEU A 347 3.80 -10.89 -33.23
N ASP A 348 4.65 -10.37 -32.35
CA ASP A 348 5.47 -11.13 -31.41
C ASP A 348 4.69 -11.64 -30.19
N GLY A 349 3.46 -11.15 -29.97
CA GLY A 349 2.62 -11.54 -28.83
C GLY A 349 2.64 -10.56 -27.67
N GLN A 350 3.48 -9.52 -27.72
CA GLN A 350 3.48 -8.46 -26.72
C GLN A 350 2.21 -7.62 -26.81
N MET A 351 1.74 -7.14 -25.65
CA MET A 351 0.68 -6.15 -25.57
C MET A 351 1.19 -4.77 -25.93
N LYS A 352 0.34 -4.03 -26.64
CA LYS A 352 0.51 -2.61 -26.93
C LYS A 352 -0.66 -1.83 -26.39
N LEU A 353 -0.35 -0.73 -25.70
CA LEU A 353 -1.32 0.17 -25.14
C LEU A 353 -1.43 1.46 -25.97
N ASP A 354 -2.64 1.78 -26.42
CA ASP A 354 -2.99 3.11 -26.90
C ASP A 354 -3.45 3.97 -25.71
N GLU A 355 -2.53 4.77 -25.17
CA GLU A 355 -2.82 5.64 -24.04
C GLU A 355 -3.88 6.70 -24.35
N THR A 356 -4.05 7.09 -25.62
CA THR A 356 -5.08 8.07 -26.00
C THR A 356 -6.47 7.46 -25.89
N VAL A 357 -6.62 6.22 -26.36
CA VAL A 357 -7.88 5.46 -26.18
C VAL A 357 -8.13 5.17 -24.71
N LEU A 358 -7.10 4.71 -23.97
CA LEU A 358 -7.20 4.43 -22.54
C LEU A 358 -7.73 5.64 -21.75
N ASN A 359 -7.08 6.81 -21.91
CA ASN A 359 -7.46 8.02 -21.20
C ASN A 359 -8.88 8.49 -21.59
N SER A 360 -9.23 8.41 -22.87
CA SER A 360 -10.57 8.74 -23.35
C SER A 360 -11.65 7.87 -22.70
N VAL A 361 -11.41 6.56 -22.58
CA VAL A 361 -12.37 5.65 -21.92
C VAL A 361 -12.40 5.90 -20.41
N ALA A 362 -11.26 6.16 -19.77
CA ALA A 362 -11.19 6.47 -18.33
C ALA A 362 -11.96 7.75 -17.97
N GLU A 363 -11.93 8.77 -18.82
CA GLU A 363 -12.65 10.03 -18.61
C GLU A 363 -14.16 9.90 -18.88
N ASN A 364 -14.55 9.17 -19.93
CA ASN A 364 -15.92 9.20 -20.44
C ASN A 364 -16.75 7.97 -20.06
N ASN A 365 -16.11 6.85 -19.72
CA ASN A 365 -16.77 5.58 -19.45
C ASN A 365 -15.92 4.67 -18.54
N ILE A 366 -15.49 5.16 -17.38
CA ILE A 366 -14.66 4.36 -16.45
C ILE A 366 -15.37 3.06 -16.00
N SER A 367 -16.70 3.02 -16.05
CA SER A 367 -17.49 1.82 -15.76
C SER A 367 -17.22 0.68 -16.75
N ALA A 368 -16.60 0.95 -17.90
CA ALA A 368 -16.23 -0.07 -18.87
C ALA A 368 -15.04 -0.94 -18.42
N PHE A 369 -14.21 -0.48 -17.47
CA PHE A 369 -13.03 -1.24 -17.03
C PHE A 369 -13.40 -2.40 -16.12
N ALA A 370 -14.29 -2.17 -15.14
CA ALA A 370 -14.61 -3.18 -14.13
C ALA A 370 -15.09 -4.50 -14.76
N PRO A 371 -16.03 -4.55 -15.73
CA PRO A 371 -16.46 -5.80 -16.34
C PRO A 371 -15.35 -6.57 -17.07
N LEU A 372 -14.34 -5.87 -17.62
CA LEU A 372 -13.26 -6.49 -18.39
C LEU A 372 -12.25 -7.24 -17.53
N PHE A 373 -12.09 -6.83 -16.27
CA PHE A 373 -11.08 -7.39 -15.37
C PHE A 373 -11.67 -8.07 -14.15
N ALA A 374 -12.82 -7.61 -13.66
CA ALA A 374 -13.45 -8.20 -12.50
C ALA A 374 -13.92 -9.61 -12.80
N THR A 375 -13.74 -10.51 -11.82
CA THR A 375 -14.29 -11.87 -11.93
C THR A 375 -15.79 -11.79 -12.18
N GLY A 376 -16.24 -12.38 -13.29
CA GLY A 376 -17.63 -12.39 -13.74
C GLY A 376 -18.55 -13.09 -12.75
N GLY A 377 -18.93 -12.39 -11.68
CA GLY A 377 -20.11 -12.65 -10.88
C GLY A 377 -21.04 -11.47 -11.10
N SER A 378 -22.05 -11.64 -11.93
CA SER A 378 -23.21 -10.76 -11.84
C SER A 378 -23.76 -10.91 -10.43
N SER A 379 -23.70 -9.86 -9.62
CA SER A 379 -24.48 -9.79 -8.39
C SER A 379 -25.94 -9.90 -8.79
N THR A 380 -26.51 -11.08 -8.61
CA THR A 380 -27.95 -11.27 -8.54
C THR A 380 -28.33 -11.25 -7.07
N ASP A 381 -28.05 -10.13 -6.42
CA ASP A 381 -28.73 -9.66 -5.20
C ASP A 381 -28.49 -8.15 -5.04
#